data_AF-A0A9P5QUT3-F1
#
_entry.id   AF-A0A9P5QUT3-F1
#
_cell.length_a   1.000
_cell.length_b   1.000
_cell.length_c   1.000
_cell.angle_alpha   90.00
_cell.angle_beta   90.00
_cell.angle_gamma   90.00
#
_symmetry.space_group_name_H-M   'P 1'
#
loop_
_entity.id
_entity.type
_entity.pdbx_description
1 polymer ?
#
loop_
_entity_poly.entity_id
_entity_poly.type
_entity_poly.pdbx_seq_one_letter_code
_entity_poly.pdbx_strand_id
1 'polypeptide(L)'
;MKRKREDHQTEKAIQRAIEKEFEIRKVRRAVEVADEYAIQSERHQFQLKDANRQLKSLKQQLDDSQGLTYQLQEQLSESGPTSSIRTSVCIDQNKRTKGKKLTDEERRAVLHCYQMCVKEKANGKSVATADPFSRTASYFGISQNTIRDAVFNRNIEDRRGRQTQFNPVRLLASDIRQRIVDLNIAGQAVTLNRLHRYIMGSLPCGSRTPSRESIRKLMCQMGFEYKNVGKTKNFIDSLEIKTKRRQYLQQR
;
A
#
# COMPACT_ATOMS: atom_id res chain seq x y z
N MET A 1 -37.58 -49.23 -65.30
CA MET A 1 -38.00 -48.19 -64.33
C MET A 1 -37.84 -48.57 -62.85
N LYS A 2 -37.82 -49.85 -62.44
CA LYS A 2 -37.64 -50.24 -61.03
C LYS A 2 -36.25 -49.90 -60.45
N ARG A 3 -35.15 -50.18 -61.16
CA ARG A 3 -33.77 -49.93 -60.69
C ARG A 3 -33.48 -48.46 -60.30
N LYS A 4 -33.95 -47.48 -61.09
CA LYS A 4 -33.79 -46.04 -60.78
C LYS A 4 -34.47 -45.61 -59.47
N ARG A 5 -35.52 -46.32 -59.03
CA ARG A 5 -36.20 -46.03 -57.75
C ARG A 5 -35.43 -46.60 -56.57
N GLU A 6 -34.78 -47.74 -56.76
CA GLU A 6 -33.93 -48.38 -55.74
C GLU A 6 -32.66 -47.54 -55.52
N ASP A 7 -32.00 -47.07 -56.58
CA ASP A 7 -30.81 -46.20 -56.49
C ASP A 7 -31.11 -44.87 -55.76
N HIS A 8 -32.29 -44.29 -55.98
CA HIS A 8 -32.69 -43.07 -55.30
C HIS A 8 -33.06 -43.30 -53.81
N GLN A 9 -33.54 -44.50 -53.47
CA GLN A 9 -33.80 -44.87 -52.08
C GLN A 9 -32.51 -45.13 -51.31
N THR A 10 -31.51 -45.77 -51.94
CA THR A 10 -30.19 -46.00 -51.31
C THR A 10 -29.45 -44.69 -51.09
N GLU A 11 -29.48 -43.75 -52.05
CA GLU A 11 -28.87 -42.43 -51.92
C GLU A 11 -29.47 -41.63 -50.74
N LYS A 12 -30.81 -41.63 -50.61
CA LYS A 12 -31.49 -41.01 -49.46
C LYS A 12 -31.14 -41.67 -48.13
N ALA A 13 -30.94 -42.99 -48.11
CA ALA A 13 -30.52 -43.70 -46.91
C ALA A 13 -29.08 -43.33 -46.50
N ILE A 14 -28.17 -43.22 -47.47
CA ILE A 14 -26.78 -42.79 -47.26
C ILE A 14 -26.75 -41.36 -46.71
N GLN A 15 -27.51 -40.43 -47.31
CA GLN A 15 -27.56 -39.04 -46.86
C GLN A 15 -28.04 -38.93 -45.40
N ARG A 16 -29.10 -39.68 -45.04
CA ARG A 16 -29.59 -39.74 -43.66
C ARG A 16 -28.58 -40.35 -42.70
N ALA A 17 -27.79 -41.32 -43.14
CA ALA A 17 -26.73 -41.92 -42.32
C ALA A 17 -25.60 -40.91 -42.06
N ILE A 18 -25.20 -40.13 -43.08
CA ILE A 18 -24.20 -39.06 -42.96
C ILE A 18 -24.67 -37.97 -41.99
N GLU A 19 -25.92 -37.52 -42.11
CA GLU A 19 -26.50 -36.52 -41.20
C GLU A 19 -26.52 -37.02 -39.74
N LYS A 20 -26.90 -38.29 -39.52
CA LYS A 20 -26.85 -38.90 -38.18
C LYS A 20 -25.44 -38.99 -37.63
N GLU A 21 -24.46 -39.40 -38.44
CA GLU A 21 -23.05 -39.43 -38.04
C GLU A 21 -22.53 -38.03 -37.65
N PHE A 22 -22.92 -37.00 -38.39
CA PHE A 22 -22.56 -35.62 -38.08
C PHE A 22 -23.14 -35.16 -36.73
N GLU A 23 -24.42 -35.43 -36.48
CA GLU A 23 -25.04 -35.12 -35.19
C GLU A 23 -24.40 -35.91 -34.03
N ILE A 24 -24.09 -37.19 -34.23
CA ILE A 24 -23.37 -38.00 -33.23
C ILE A 24 -22.01 -37.37 -32.90
N ARG A 25 -21.23 -36.94 -33.91
CA ARG A 25 -19.94 -36.27 -33.69
C ARG A 25 -20.10 -34.94 -32.94
N LYS A 26 -21.14 -34.17 -33.27
CA LYS A 26 -21.44 -32.90 -32.58
C LYS A 26 -21.75 -33.13 -31.10
N VAL A 27 -22.56 -34.14 -30.80
CA VAL A 27 -22.88 -34.54 -29.41
C VAL A 27 -21.62 -35.02 -28.68
N ARG A 28 -20.79 -35.88 -29.31
CA ARG A 28 -19.53 -36.34 -28.70
C ARG A 28 -18.60 -35.18 -28.34
N ARG A 29 -18.42 -34.23 -29.27
CA ARG A 29 -17.60 -33.04 -29.01
C ARG A 29 -18.17 -32.17 -27.89
N ALA A 30 -19.50 -32.04 -27.79
CA ALA A 30 -20.14 -31.32 -26.70
C ALA A 30 -19.91 -31.99 -25.34
N VAL A 31 -19.91 -33.33 -25.29
CA VAL A 31 -19.59 -34.11 -24.07
C VAL A 31 -18.12 -33.94 -23.69
N GLU A 32 -17.19 -34.05 -24.63
CA GLU A 32 -15.75 -33.83 -24.38
C GLU A 32 -15.48 -32.44 -23.78
N VAL A 33 -16.10 -31.41 -24.35
CA VAL A 33 -15.99 -30.04 -23.83
C VAL A 33 -16.57 -29.93 -22.41
N ALA A 34 -17.71 -30.58 -22.14
CA ALA A 34 -18.31 -30.58 -20.80
C ALA A 34 -17.39 -31.26 -19.76
N ASP A 35 -16.74 -32.37 -20.13
CA ASP A 35 -15.79 -33.07 -19.28
C ASP A 35 -14.53 -32.22 -19.01
N GLU A 36 -14.02 -31.53 -20.02
CA GLU A 36 -12.91 -30.57 -19.84
C GLU A 36 -13.26 -29.45 -18.85
N TYR A 37 -14.48 -28.90 -18.95
CA TYR A 37 -14.97 -27.89 -18.00
C TYR A 37 -15.13 -28.46 -16.59
N ALA A 38 -15.59 -29.70 -16.44
CA ALA A 38 -15.70 -30.36 -15.14
C ALA A 38 -14.31 -30.52 -14.48
N ILE A 39 -13.32 -31.00 -15.23
CA ILE A 39 -11.93 -31.16 -14.76
C ILE A 39 -11.33 -29.79 -14.37
N GLN A 40 -11.55 -28.74 -15.17
CA GLN A 40 -11.09 -27.39 -14.83
C GLN A 40 -11.74 -26.85 -13.55
N SER A 41 -13.05 -27.08 -13.38
CA SER A 41 -13.78 -26.68 -12.18
C SER A 41 -13.21 -27.35 -10.92
N GLU A 42 -12.92 -28.66 -10.99
CA GLU A 42 -12.29 -29.39 -9.88
C GLU A 42 -10.89 -28.85 -9.53
N ARG A 43 -10.07 -28.54 -10.54
CA ARG A 43 -8.74 -27.91 -10.35
C ARG A 43 -8.87 -26.56 -9.65
N HIS A 44 -9.83 -25.73 -10.06
CA HIS A 44 -10.09 -24.45 -9.41
C HIS A 44 -10.56 -24.62 -7.96
N GLN A 45 -11.43 -25.59 -7.68
CA GLN A 45 -11.84 -25.89 -6.30
C GLN A 45 -10.66 -26.34 -5.44
N PHE A 46 -9.75 -27.14 -5.98
CA PHE A 46 -8.54 -27.56 -5.28
C PHE A 46 -7.64 -26.37 -4.95
N GLN A 47 -7.39 -25.48 -5.92
CA GLN A 47 -6.61 -24.25 -5.70
C GLN A 47 -7.22 -23.36 -4.61
N LEU A 48 -8.55 -23.21 -4.60
CA LEU A 48 -9.27 -22.45 -3.56
C LEU A 48 -9.12 -23.09 -2.18
N LYS A 49 -9.14 -24.42 -2.08
CA LYS A 49 -8.91 -25.13 -0.80
C LYS A 49 -7.50 -24.90 -0.27
N ASP A 50 -6.49 -24.96 -1.12
CA ASP A 50 -5.10 -24.71 -0.72
C ASP A 50 -4.84 -23.25 -0.34
N ALA A 51 -5.39 -22.29 -1.10
CA ALA A 51 -5.33 -20.87 -0.73
C ALA A 51 -5.98 -20.62 0.65
N ASN A 52 -7.11 -21.27 0.94
CA ASN A 52 -7.76 -21.18 2.25
C ASN A 52 -6.92 -21.80 3.39
N ARG A 53 -6.17 -22.88 3.13
CA ARG A 53 -5.22 -23.45 4.10
C ARG A 53 -4.08 -22.48 4.39
N GLN A 54 -3.53 -21.85 3.36
CA GLN A 54 -2.47 -20.83 3.51
C GLN A 54 -2.96 -19.62 4.33
N LEU A 55 -4.17 -19.12 4.03
CA LEU A 55 -4.77 -18.03 4.80
C LEU A 55 -4.97 -18.38 6.29
N LYS A 56 -5.38 -19.61 6.60
CA LYS A 56 -5.48 -20.07 7.99
C LYS A 56 -4.12 -20.09 8.70
N SER A 57 -3.08 -20.57 8.01
CA SER A 57 -1.71 -20.58 8.54
C SER A 57 -1.19 -19.16 8.82
N LEU A 58 -1.36 -18.23 7.86
CA LEU A 58 -0.96 -16.83 8.04
C LEU A 58 -1.71 -16.14 9.18
N LYS A 59 -3.00 -16.46 9.35
CA LYS A 59 -3.79 -15.93 10.46
C LYS A 59 -3.24 -16.42 11.80
N GLN A 60 -2.90 -17.70 11.92
CA GLN A 60 -2.28 -18.24 13.13
C GLN A 60 -0.95 -17.55 13.43
N GLN A 61 -0.08 -17.37 12.44
CA GLN A 61 1.20 -16.67 12.62
C GLN A 61 1.02 -15.21 13.09
N LEU A 62 -0.03 -14.53 12.62
CA LEU A 62 -0.35 -13.18 13.06
C LEU A 62 -0.80 -13.18 14.53
N ASP A 63 -1.67 -14.11 14.92
CA ASP A 63 -2.15 -14.25 16.30
C ASP A 63 -0.97 -14.59 17.25
N ASP A 64 -0.04 -15.46 16.84
CA ASP A 64 1.17 -15.78 17.60
C ASP A 64 2.10 -14.55 17.75
N SER A 65 2.25 -13.76 16.68
CA SER A 65 3.03 -12.52 16.70
C SER A 65 2.41 -11.45 17.62
N GLN A 66 1.07 -11.37 17.67
CA GLN A 66 0.35 -10.51 18.60
C GLN A 66 0.60 -10.95 20.05
N GLY A 67 0.58 -12.26 20.33
CA GLY A 67 0.94 -12.80 21.65
C GLY A 67 2.35 -12.40 22.11
N LEU A 68 3.34 -12.52 21.22
CA LEU A 68 4.73 -12.10 21.51
C LEU A 68 4.85 -10.60 21.78
N THR A 69 4.05 -9.77 21.10
CA THR A 69 4.07 -8.32 21.34
C THR A 69 3.51 -7.96 22.71
N TYR A 70 2.46 -8.66 23.17
CA TYR A 70 1.96 -8.49 24.55
C TYR A 70 2.99 -8.92 25.60
N GLN A 71 3.68 -10.06 25.40
CA GLN A 71 4.73 -10.52 26.33
C GLN A 71 5.91 -9.53 26.40
N LEU A 72 6.35 -8.99 25.26
CA LEU A 72 7.40 -7.96 25.24
C LEU A 72 6.97 -6.67 25.95
N GLN A 73 5.69 -6.29 25.83
CA GLN A 73 5.15 -5.12 26.52
C GLN A 73 5.08 -5.33 28.04
N GLU A 74 4.78 -6.55 28.50
CA GLU A 74 4.78 -6.92 29.92
C GLU A 74 6.20 -6.91 30.50
N GLN A 75 7.18 -7.48 29.81
CA GLN A 75 8.60 -7.44 30.21
C GLN A 75 9.17 -6.02 30.29
N LEU A 76 8.72 -5.10 29.42
CA LEU A 76 9.10 -3.68 29.47
C LEU A 76 8.47 -2.94 30.66
N SER A 77 7.33 -3.42 31.18
CA SER A 77 6.65 -2.81 32.32
C SER A 77 7.24 -3.18 33.69
N GLU A 78 8.01 -4.28 33.77
CA GLU A 78 8.70 -4.72 35.00
C GLU A 78 10.04 -4.00 35.24
N SER A 79 10.60 -3.34 34.22
CA SER A 79 11.68 -2.37 34.43
C SER A 79 11.09 -1.03 34.89
N GLY A 80 11.48 -0.58 36.09
CA GLY A 80 10.92 0.60 36.79
C GLY A 80 10.83 1.91 35.99
N PRO A 81 10.25 2.98 36.59
CA PRO A 81 9.58 4.05 35.86
C PRO A 81 10.55 4.91 35.06
N THR A 82 10.82 4.49 33.83
CA THR A 82 11.34 5.37 32.80
C THR A 82 10.14 6.13 32.23
N SER A 83 9.90 7.30 32.82
CA SER A 83 9.24 8.45 32.22
C SER A 83 8.31 8.11 31.06
N SER A 84 7.04 7.85 31.38
CA SER A 84 5.88 7.86 30.51
C SER A 84 6.12 8.61 29.18
N ILE A 85 6.67 7.90 28.19
CA ILE A 85 6.47 8.27 26.79
C ILE A 85 5.06 7.79 26.49
N ARG A 86 4.09 8.61 26.92
CA ARG A 86 2.82 8.69 26.22
C ARG A 86 3.22 8.91 24.77
N THR A 87 3.00 7.92 23.92
CA THR A 87 2.64 8.16 22.53
C THR A 87 1.29 8.88 22.55
N SER A 88 1.28 10.11 23.07
CA SER A 88 0.48 11.14 22.45
C SER A 88 0.95 11.13 21.01
N VAL A 89 0.14 10.56 20.13
CA VAL A 89 0.09 11.05 18.78
C VAL A 89 -0.14 12.55 18.97
N CYS A 90 0.95 13.32 18.97
CA CYS A 90 0.90 14.74 18.83
C CYS A 90 0.34 14.95 17.44
N ILE A 91 -0.99 14.84 17.32
CA ILE A 91 -1.72 15.63 16.34
C ILE A 91 -1.45 17.04 16.85
N ASP A 92 -0.31 17.60 16.46
CA ASP A 92 -0.11 19.02 16.54
C ASP A 92 -1.39 19.61 15.96
N GLN A 93 -2.17 20.27 16.81
CA GLN A 93 -3.32 21.05 16.41
C GLN A 93 -2.78 22.28 15.68
N ASN A 94 -2.03 22.06 14.60
CA ASN A 94 -1.66 23.04 13.62
C ASN A 94 -2.97 23.50 12.99
N LYS A 95 -3.61 24.46 13.66
CA LYS A 95 -4.80 25.14 13.20
C LYS A 95 -4.46 25.64 11.80
N ARG A 96 -5.03 25.00 10.80
CA ARG A 96 -4.81 25.30 9.39
C ARG A 96 -5.00 26.80 9.20
N THR A 97 -4.07 27.46 8.51
CA THR A 97 -4.21 28.88 8.17
C THR A 97 -5.53 29.08 7.41
N LYS A 98 -6.36 30.00 7.89
CA LYS A 98 -7.70 30.26 7.33
C LYS A 98 -7.61 30.48 5.82
N GLY A 99 -8.45 29.78 5.05
CA GLY A 99 -8.58 29.95 3.60
C GLY A 99 -7.79 28.96 2.73
N LYS A 100 -6.92 28.11 3.30
CA LYS A 100 -6.18 27.09 2.53
C LYS A 100 -7.10 25.91 2.16
N LYS A 101 -7.31 25.64 0.86
CA LYS A 101 -8.10 24.48 0.37
C LYS A 101 -7.37 23.15 0.61
N LEU A 102 -8.12 22.05 0.76
CA LEU A 102 -7.57 20.70 0.95
C LEU A 102 -6.67 20.33 -0.23
N THR A 103 -5.50 19.77 0.04
CA THR A 103 -4.68 19.16 -1.02
C THR A 103 -5.29 17.84 -1.48
N ASP A 104 -4.95 17.35 -2.67
CA ASP A 104 -5.51 16.08 -3.19
C ASP A 104 -5.18 14.87 -2.31
N GLU A 105 -4.04 14.90 -1.60
CA GLU A 105 -3.65 13.86 -0.65
C GLU A 105 -4.46 13.96 0.64
N GLU A 106 -4.61 15.16 1.20
CA GLU A 106 -5.49 15.40 2.34
C GLU A 106 -6.92 14.99 2.01
N ARG A 107 -7.38 15.30 0.79
CA ARG A 107 -8.71 14.91 0.30
C ARG A 107 -8.85 13.40 0.18
N ARG A 108 -7.85 12.70 -0.38
CA ARG A 108 -7.84 11.22 -0.43
C ARG A 108 -7.87 10.61 0.96
N ALA A 109 -7.11 11.15 1.91
CA ALA A 109 -7.10 10.69 3.30
C ALA A 109 -8.46 10.95 3.99
N VAL A 110 -9.04 12.13 3.79
CA VAL A 110 -10.37 12.50 4.30
C VAL A 110 -11.45 11.58 3.71
N LEU A 111 -11.43 11.32 2.41
CA LEU A 111 -12.36 10.41 1.72
C LEU A 111 -12.23 8.98 2.25
N HIS A 112 -11.00 8.48 2.39
CA HIS A 112 -10.74 7.15 2.93
C HIS A 112 -11.27 7.01 4.37
N CYS A 113 -10.98 7.99 5.24
CA CYS A 113 -11.47 7.99 6.61
C CYS A 113 -13.00 8.11 6.69
N TYR A 114 -13.61 8.95 5.85
CA TYR A 114 -15.06 9.05 5.74
C TYR A 114 -15.70 7.71 5.33
N GLN A 115 -15.16 7.04 4.32
CA GLN A 115 -15.63 5.72 3.88
C GLN A 115 -15.51 4.67 5.00
N MET A 116 -14.42 4.69 5.77
CA MET A 116 -14.25 3.83 6.93
C MET A 116 -15.30 4.12 8.01
N CYS A 117 -15.58 5.40 8.31
CA CYS A 117 -16.62 5.78 9.26
C CYS A 117 -18.03 5.35 8.81
N VAL A 118 -18.32 5.43 7.51
CA VAL A 118 -19.58 4.94 6.92
C VAL A 118 -19.70 3.42 7.04
N LYS A 119 -18.63 2.67 6.73
CA LYS A 119 -18.59 1.21 6.88
C LYS A 119 -18.77 0.78 8.35
N GLU A 120 -18.11 1.46 9.28
CA GLU A 120 -18.27 1.21 10.71
C GLU A 120 -19.70 1.45 11.20
N LYS A 121 -20.33 2.53 10.73
CA LYS A 121 -21.74 2.85 11.04
C LYS A 121 -22.69 1.78 10.49
N ALA A 122 -22.46 1.32 9.25
CA ALA A 122 -23.25 0.25 8.64
C ALA A 122 -23.09 -1.10 9.37
N ASN A 123 -21.91 -1.37 9.92
CA ASN A 123 -21.59 -2.60 10.64
C ASN A 123 -22.09 -2.62 12.11
N GLY A 124 -22.78 -1.56 12.58
CA GLY A 124 -23.43 -1.54 13.90
C GLY A 124 -22.49 -1.59 15.11
N LYS A 125 -21.18 -1.33 14.93
CA LYS A 125 -20.23 -1.25 16.07
C LYS A 125 -20.59 -0.07 16.97
N SER A 126 -20.26 -0.14 18.26
CA SER A 126 -20.66 0.80 19.35
C SER A 126 -20.43 2.30 19.11
N VAL A 127 -19.69 2.68 18.06
CA VAL A 127 -19.46 4.07 17.61
C VAL A 127 -20.53 4.54 16.58
N ALA A 128 -21.62 3.80 16.42
CA ALA A 128 -22.65 3.99 15.38
C ALA A 128 -23.49 5.28 15.48
N THR A 129 -23.47 5.97 16.63
CA THR A 129 -24.34 7.13 16.88
C THR A 129 -23.83 8.44 16.28
N ALA A 130 -22.52 8.58 16.06
CA ALA A 130 -21.95 9.82 15.56
C ALA A 130 -21.98 9.90 14.02
N ASP A 131 -22.38 11.07 13.50
CA ASP A 131 -22.36 11.38 12.07
C ASP A 131 -20.95 11.19 11.47
N PRO A 132 -20.78 10.38 10.40
CA PRO A 132 -19.48 10.16 9.77
C PRO A 132 -18.76 11.46 9.41
N PHE A 133 -19.48 12.49 8.97
CA PHE A 133 -18.88 13.80 8.67
C PHE A 133 -18.27 14.46 9.90
N SER A 134 -18.96 14.39 11.05
CA SER A 134 -18.48 14.95 12.31
C SER A 134 -17.26 14.18 12.84
N ARG A 135 -17.26 12.85 12.72
CA ARG A 135 -16.12 12.02 13.14
C ARG A 135 -14.89 12.33 12.30
N THR A 136 -15.03 12.36 10.98
CA THR A 136 -13.92 12.70 10.09
C THR A 136 -13.46 14.16 10.34
N ALA A 137 -14.36 15.09 10.67
CA ALA A 137 -13.99 16.47 11.04
C ALA A 137 -13.10 16.50 12.27
N SER A 138 -13.47 15.72 13.28
CA SER A 138 -12.73 15.59 14.53
C SER A 138 -11.35 14.97 14.30
N TYR A 139 -11.24 13.92 13.48
CA TYR A 139 -9.96 13.24 13.23
C TYR A 139 -8.93 14.14 12.52
N PHE A 140 -9.39 14.96 11.58
CA PHE A 140 -8.51 15.81 10.78
C PHE A 140 -8.43 17.26 11.29
N GLY A 141 -9.18 17.63 12.33
CA GLY A 141 -9.20 19.01 12.85
C GLY A 141 -9.71 20.04 11.85
N ILE A 142 -10.68 19.66 11.00
CA ILE A 142 -11.24 20.50 9.93
C ILE A 142 -12.74 20.68 10.11
N SER A 143 -13.30 21.73 9.49
CA SER A 143 -14.75 21.97 9.56
C SER A 143 -15.54 20.88 8.82
N GLN A 144 -16.72 20.53 9.34
CA GLN A 144 -17.63 19.57 8.68
C GLN A 144 -17.98 19.99 7.24
N ASN A 145 -18.11 21.30 6.99
CA ASN A 145 -18.37 21.83 5.65
C ASN A 145 -17.22 21.53 4.68
N THR A 146 -15.97 21.58 5.15
CA THR A 146 -14.80 21.22 4.33
C THR A 146 -14.81 19.75 3.93
N ILE A 147 -15.33 18.87 4.78
CA ILE A 147 -15.47 17.44 4.47
C ILE A 147 -16.61 17.20 3.51
N ARG A 148 -17.75 17.87 3.70
CA ARG A 148 -18.84 17.82 2.72
C ARG A 148 -18.36 18.27 1.34
N ASP A 149 -17.62 19.37 1.27
CA ASP A 149 -17.01 19.84 0.01
C ASP A 149 -16.09 18.78 -0.60
N ALA A 150 -15.26 18.12 0.22
CA ALA A 150 -14.36 17.06 -0.23
C ALA A 150 -15.09 15.82 -0.77
N VAL A 151 -16.18 15.41 -0.09
CA VAL A 151 -17.00 14.23 -0.44
C VAL A 151 -17.87 14.48 -1.65
N PHE A 152 -18.49 15.66 -1.75
CA PHE A 152 -19.35 16.05 -2.89
C PHE A 152 -18.56 16.59 -4.08
N ASN A 153 -17.23 16.48 -4.07
CA ASN A 153 -16.36 16.98 -5.13
C ASN A 153 -16.58 18.48 -5.45
N ARG A 154 -16.90 19.30 -4.45
CA ARG A 154 -17.08 20.75 -4.59
C ARG A 154 -15.78 21.46 -4.22
N ASN A 155 -15.53 22.64 -4.81
CA ASN A 155 -14.36 23.48 -4.50
C ASN A 155 -12.99 22.81 -4.74
N ILE A 156 -12.83 22.12 -5.88
CA ILE A 156 -11.61 21.40 -6.27
C ILE A 156 -10.48 22.37 -6.70
N GLU A 157 -10.83 23.58 -7.13
CA GLU A 157 -9.87 24.55 -7.66
C GLU A 157 -9.58 25.69 -6.68
N ASP A 158 -8.30 26.06 -6.58
CA ASP A 158 -7.90 27.30 -5.91
C ASP A 158 -8.56 28.49 -6.61
N ARG A 159 -8.84 29.60 -5.88
CA ARG A 159 -9.42 30.85 -6.43
C ARG A 159 -8.63 31.47 -7.61
N ARG A 160 -7.48 30.90 -7.97
CA ARG A 160 -6.58 31.30 -9.06
C ARG A 160 -6.58 30.33 -10.25
N GLY A 161 -7.44 29.30 -10.26
CA GLY A 161 -7.55 28.32 -11.36
C GLY A 161 -6.28 27.46 -11.57
N ARG A 162 -5.39 27.37 -10.59
CA ARG A 162 -4.18 26.55 -10.69
C ARG A 162 -4.38 25.24 -9.93
N GLN A 163 -4.30 24.12 -10.65
CA GLN A 163 -4.15 22.80 -10.03
C GLN A 163 -2.87 22.79 -9.18
N THR A 164 -2.95 22.34 -7.92
CA THR A 164 -1.76 22.06 -7.13
C THR A 164 -0.97 20.97 -7.84
N GLN A 165 0.16 21.34 -8.46
CA GLN A 165 1.02 20.38 -9.14
C GLN A 165 1.42 19.26 -8.18
N PHE A 166 1.00 18.05 -8.50
CA PHE A 166 1.38 16.84 -7.79
C PHE A 166 2.92 16.73 -7.77
N ASN A 167 3.50 16.73 -6.57
CA ASN A 167 4.93 16.54 -6.41
C ASN A 167 5.16 15.11 -5.88
N PRO A 168 5.52 14.14 -6.73
CA PRO A 168 5.72 12.73 -6.34
C PRO A 168 6.78 12.56 -5.22
N VAL A 169 7.61 13.60 -5.05
CA VAL A 169 8.62 13.72 -4.00
C VAL A 169 8.01 13.71 -2.59
N ARG A 170 6.73 14.09 -2.41
CA ARG A 170 6.06 14.03 -1.10
C ARG A 170 5.77 12.61 -0.63
N LEU A 171 5.51 11.68 -1.54
CA LEU A 171 5.33 10.26 -1.21
C LEU A 171 6.64 9.67 -0.66
N LEU A 172 7.78 10.14 -1.17
CA LEU A 172 9.12 9.75 -0.72
C LEU A 172 9.52 10.40 0.61
N ALA A 173 8.73 11.31 1.17
CA ALA A 173 9.08 12.02 2.40
C ALA A 173 9.20 11.08 3.60
N SER A 174 8.33 10.07 3.68
CA SER A 174 8.41 9.06 4.74
C SER A 174 9.69 8.24 4.61
N ASP A 175 9.97 7.72 3.42
CA ASP A 175 11.14 6.87 3.16
C ASP A 175 12.46 7.63 3.35
N ILE A 176 12.51 8.89 2.92
CA ILE A 176 13.68 9.75 3.12
C ILE A 176 13.88 10.04 4.61
N ARG A 177 12.81 10.30 5.37
CA ARG A 177 12.92 10.48 6.83
C ARG A 177 13.44 9.23 7.51
N GLN A 178 12.87 8.07 7.19
CA GLN A 178 13.31 6.80 7.76
C GLN A 178 14.80 6.57 7.44
N ARG A 179 15.19 6.77 6.18
CA ARG A 179 16.58 6.59 5.77
C ARG A 179 17.55 7.56 6.46
N ILE A 180 17.12 8.79 6.71
CA ILE A 180 17.89 9.78 7.48
C ILE A 180 18.09 9.29 8.91
N VAL A 181 17.03 8.78 9.55
CA VAL A 181 17.09 8.23 10.91
C VAL A 181 18.04 7.03 10.95
N ASP A 182 17.92 6.09 10.02
CA ASP A 182 18.79 4.91 9.96
C ASP A 182 20.27 5.29 9.81
N LEU A 183 20.57 6.27 8.95
CA LEU A 183 21.93 6.77 8.77
C LEU A 183 22.46 7.46 10.04
N ASN A 184 21.61 8.23 10.72
CA ASN A 184 21.98 8.88 11.99
C ASN A 184 22.22 7.84 13.10
N ILE A 185 21.36 6.83 13.24
CA ILE A 185 21.54 5.72 14.20
C ILE A 185 22.84 4.97 13.92
N ALA A 186 23.14 4.73 12.64
CA ALA A 186 24.38 4.08 12.22
C ALA A 186 25.63 4.99 12.34
N GLY A 187 25.50 6.23 12.81
CA GLY A 187 26.61 7.18 12.92
C GLY A 187 27.18 7.63 11.57
N GLN A 188 26.41 7.50 10.49
CA GLN A 188 26.84 7.81 9.13
C GLN A 188 26.36 9.18 8.67
N ALA A 189 27.18 9.85 7.85
CA ALA A 189 26.82 11.15 7.29
C ALA A 189 25.65 11.06 6.28
N VAL A 190 24.63 11.88 6.50
CA VAL A 190 23.50 12.06 5.57
C VAL A 190 23.93 13.02 4.45
N THR A 191 24.07 12.52 3.23
CA THR A 191 24.40 13.32 2.05
C THR A 191 23.35 13.17 0.96
N LEU A 192 23.12 14.24 0.17
CA LEU A 192 22.19 14.23 -0.97
C LEU A 192 22.50 13.10 -1.96
N ASN A 193 23.79 12.82 -2.21
CA ASN A 193 24.21 11.75 -3.13
C ASN A 193 23.84 10.35 -2.62
N ARG A 194 23.84 10.14 -1.30
CA ARG A 194 23.42 8.86 -0.69
C ARG A 194 21.90 8.72 -0.75
N LEU A 195 21.16 9.77 -0.40
CA LEU A 195 19.70 9.76 -0.46
C LEU A 195 19.19 9.58 -1.89
N HIS A 196 19.80 10.26 -2.87
CA HIS A 196 19.46 10.10 -4.27
C HIS A 196 19.71 8.67 -4.77
N ARG A 197 20.83 8.04 -4.40
CA ARG A 197 21.10 6.63 -4.73
C ARG A 197 20.10 5.67 -4.09
N TYR A 198 19.73 5.94 -2.83
CA TYR A 198 18.71 5.16 -2.14
C TYR A 198 17.36 5.21 -2.87
N ILE A 199 16.89 6.42 -3.21
CA ILE A 199 15.63 6.60 -3.94
C ILE A 199 15.67 5.96 -5.33
N MET A 200 16.81 6.07 -6.03
CA MET A 200 16.98 5.46 -7.34
C MET A 200 16.90 3.92 -7.26
N GLY A 201 17.37 3.33 -6.16
CA GLY A 201 17.29 1.88 -5.93
C GLY A 201 15.93 1.38 -5.43
N SER A 202 15.15 2.24 -4.77
CA SER A 202 13.81 1.89 -4.24
C SER A 202 12.69 2.04 -5.28
N LEU A 203 12.97 2.69 -6.41
CA LEU A 203 12.01 2.99 -7.45
C LEU A 203 12.00 1.88 -8.53
N PRO A 204 10.82 1.45 -9.03
CA PRO A 204 10.74 0.45 -10.09
C PRO A 204 11.40 0.96 -11.38
N CYS A 205 12.07 0.06 -12.10
CA CYS A 205 12.78 0.36 -13.36
C CYS A 205 11.85 1.10 -14.33
N GLY A 206 12.29 2.25 -14.82
CA GLY A 206 11.54 3.10 -15.77
C GLY A 206 10.76 4.25 -15.13
N SER A 207 10.69 4.33 -13.80
CA SER A 207 10.11 5.50 -13.12
C SER A 207 11.08 6.70 -13.11
N ARG A 208 10.52 7.91 -13.18
CA ARG A 208 11.32 9.15 -13.21
C ARG A 208 11.92 9.43 -11.84
N THR A 209 13.23 9.22 -11.70
CA THR A 209 13.97 9.54 -10.47
C THR A 209 13.90 11.04 -10.18
N PRO A 210 13.54 11.46 -8.96
CA PRO A 210 13.50 12.87 -8.61
C PRO A 210 14.91 13.46 -8.63
N SER A 211 15.02 14.70 -9.11
CA SER A 211 16.30 15.41 -9.13
C SER A 211 16.85 15.62 -7.71
N ARG A 212 18.17 15.75 -7.58
CA ARG A 212 18.82 16.07 -6.29
C ARG A 212 18.27 17.35 -5.66
N GLU A 213 17.92 18.33 -6.47
CA GLU A 213 17.35 19.60 -6.00
C GLU A 213 15.92 19.43 -5.48
N SER A 214 15.14 18.55 -6.12
CA SER A 214 13.81 18.19 -5.63
C SER A 214 13.89 17.52 -4.24
N ILE A 215 14.85 16.62 -4.05
CA ILE A 215 15.10 15.97 -2.75
C ILE A 215 15.55 17.01 -1.71
N ARG A 216 16.45 17.94 -2.08
CA ARG A 216 16.89 19.02 -1.20
C ARG A 216 15.72 19.88 -0.72
N LYS A 217 14.85 20.33 -1.64
CA LYS A 217 13.65 21.12 -1.31
C LYS A 217 12.73 20.37 -0.36
N LEU A 218 12.56 19.06 -0.58
CA LEU A 218 11.76 18.23 0.32
C LEU A 218 12.38 18.13 1.71
N MET A 219 13.69 17.88 1.82
CA MET A 219 14.39 17.84 3.10
C MET A 219 14.18 19.15 3.89
N CYS A 220 14.32 20.30 3.23
CA CYS A 220 14.02 21.59 3.85
C CYS A 220 12.55 21.71 4.30
N GLN A 221 11.60 21.23 3.49
CA GLN A 221 10.17 21.21 3.87
C GLN A 221 9.87 20.31 5.07
N MET A 222 10.67 19.25 5.29
CA MET A 222 10.56 18.37 6.45
C MET A 222 11.23 18.93 7.71
N GLY A 223 11.78 20.15 7.66
CA GLY A 223 12.53 20.73 8.77
C GLY A 223 13.93 20.12 8.96
N PHE A 224 14.44 19.41 7.96
CA PHE A 224 15.80 18.87 8.03
C PHE A 224 16.81 19.99 7.81
N GLU A 225 17.63 20.25 8.82
CA GLU A 225 18.73 21.20 8.76
C GLU A 225 20.06 20.47 8.84
N TYR A 226 20.92 20.64 7.83
CA TYR A 226 22.27 20.09 7.83
C TYR A 226 23.09 20.53 9.06
N LYS A 227 22.78 21.70 9.62
CA LYS A 227 23.41 22.24 10.83
C LYS A 227 23.13 21.39 12.08
N ASN A 228 22.04 20.63 12.09
CA ASN A 228 21.63 19.78 13.22
C ASN A 228 22.16 18.35 13.08
N VAL A 229 22.54 17.94 11.87
CA VAL A 229 22.92 16.56 11.50
C VAL A 229 24.42 16.27 11.77
N GLY A 230 25.10 17.17 12.45
CA GLY A 230 26.49 17.01 12.91
C GLY A 230 26.70 17.31 14.40
N LYS A 231 25.63 17.46 15.19
CA LYS A 231 25.72 17.82 16.63
C LYS A 231 25.36 16.70 17.60
N THR A 232 25.28 15.46 17.15
CA THR A 232 25.28 14.33 18.08
C THR A 232 26.70 14.17 18.62
N LYS A 233 26.93 14.59 19.87
CA LYS A 233 28.15 14.36 20.68
C LYS A 233 28.59 12.88 20.77
N ASN A 234 27.84 11.96 20.17
CA ASN A 234 28.04 10.52 20.22
C ASN A 234 28.38 9.99 18.82
N PHE A 235 29.48 10.46 18.21
CA PHE A 235 30.11 9.68 17.18
C PHE A 235 30.65 8.41 17.85
N ILE A 236 30.00 7.27 17.63
CA ILE A 236 30.64 5.98 17.86
C ILE A 236 31.72 5.91 16.78
N ASP A 237 32.97 6.21 17.15
CA ASP A 237 34.12 6.10 16.25
C ASP A 237 34.04 4.72 15.57
N SER A 238 33.92 4.70 14.24
CA SER A 238 33.94 3.46 13.49
C SER A 238 35.27 2.74 13.75
N LEU A 239 35.27 1.41 13.67
CA LEU A 239 36.48 0.61 13.90
C LEU A 239 37.64 1.11 13.03
N GLU A 240 37.37 1.48 11.78
CA GLU A 240 38.35 2.02 10.83
C GLU A 240 39.00 3.32 11.32
N ILE A 241 38.21 4.25 11.88
CA ILE A 241 38.71 5.51 12.44
C ILE A 241 39.57 5.24 13.68
N LYS A 242 39.16 4.29 14.53
CA LYS A 242 39.96 3.86 15.69
C LYS A 242 41.31 3.28 15.26
N THR A 243 41.33 2.43 14.23
CA THR A 243 42.56 1.82 13.70
C THR A 243 43.50 2.86 13.11
N LYS A 244 42.98 3.77 12.28
CA LYS A 244 43.77 4.87 11.68
C LYS A 244 44.34 5.81 12.74
N ARG A 245 43.55 6.17 13.76
CA ARG A 245 44.03 6.99 14.89
C ARG A 245 45.12 6.26 15.68
N ARG A 246 44.95 4.96 15.96
CA ARG A 246 45.97 4.15 16.64
C ARG A 246 47.27 4.09 15.84
N GLN A 247 47.20 3.87 14.53
CA GLN A 247 48.37 3.87 13.65
C GLN A 247 49.08 5.22 13.64
N TYR A 248 48.33 6.31 13.52
CA TYR A 248 48.89 7.67 13.55
C TYR A 248 49.60 7.98 14.87
N LEU A 249 49.02 7.57 16.00
CA LEU A 249 49.63 7.76 17.32
C LEU A 249 50.85 6.87 17.56
N GLN A 250 50.95 5.71 16.91
CA GLN A 250 52.12 4.83 16.98
C GLN A 250 53.29 5.29 16.09
N GLN A 251 53.01 6.11 15.07
CA GLN A 251 54.01 6.69 14.17
C GLN A 251 54.60 8.02 14.69
N ARG A 252 54.12 8.48 15.86
CA ARG A 252 54.60 9.68 16.55
C ARG A 252 55.37 9.28 17.79
#